data_AF-A0A397Y7J2-F1
#
_entry.id   AF-A0A397Y7J2-F1
#
_cell.length_a   1.000
_cell.length_b   1.000
_cell.length_c   1.000
_cell.angle_alpha   90.00
_cell.angle_beta   90.00
_cell.angle_gamma   90.00
#
_symmetry.space_group_name_H-M   'P 1'
#
loop_
_entity.id
_entity.type
_entity.pdbx_description
1 polymer ?
#
loop_
_entity_poly.entity_id
_entity_poly.type
_entity_poly.pdbx_seq_one_letter_code
_entity_poly.pdbx_strand_id
1 'polypeptide(L)'
;MASLRLWKKVATPLPSGWKMACTTFSSSVENSDPIKAEKVGKMKVFQKLKSLTVETIDLILKEEEKKGVYVTQTDLVRWAKRIDKRNNRPENSLEIFRWMDKKKMVFSPSQLELFVDLLGELKGAEAALAYFDKVEPNFDEMDAEAKNRPAYLKLLSTRLRSGNTFPFIINCVERLTVALFLGIQVTISLT
;
A
#
# COMPACT_ATOMS: atom_id res chain seq x y z
N MET A 1 -46.54 42.26 -22.73
CA MET A 1 -47.54 42.72 -21.74
C MET A 1 -47.13 42.19 -20.38
N ALA A 2 -47.14 43.06 -19.38
CA ALA A 2 -46.66 42.78 -18.04
C ALA A 2 -47.73 42.14 -17.15
N SER A 3 -47.24 41.32 -16.21
CA SER A 3 -47.54 41.36 -14.77
C SER A 3 -48.67 40.54 -14.12
N LEU A 4 -48.24 39.90 -13.01
CA LEU A 4 -48.92 39.69 -11.71
C LEU A 4 -49.99 38.59 -11.66
N ARG A 5 -49.99 37.65 -10.69
CA ARG A 5 -49.98 37.82 -9.22
C ARG A 5 -49.44 36.53 -8.56
N LEU A 6 -48.47 36.63 -7.62
CA LEU A 6 -48.60 36.50 -6.14
C LEU A 6 -49.13 35.10 -5.71
N TRP A 7 -48.70 34.46 -4.62
CA TRP A 7 -48.97 34.86 -3.24
C TRP A 7 -47.79 34.59 -2.27
N LYS A 8 -47.82 35.36 -1.17
CA LYS A 8 -46.92 35.57 -0.01
C LYS A 8 -46.33 34.30 0.62
N LYS A 9 -45.04 34.24 1.03
CA LYS A 9 -44.29 34.99 2.08
C LYS A 9 -44.76 34.66 3.52
N VAL A 10 -43.92 34.02 4.33
CA VAL A 10 -43.49 34.50 5.68
C VAL A 10 -42.15 33.85 6.03
N ALA A 11 -41.16 34.70 6.33
CA ALA A 11 -39.96 34.37 7.07
C ALA A 11 -39.98 35.20 8.37
N THR A 12 -39.59 34.60 9.50
CA THR A 12 -39.26 35.30 10.76
C THR A 12 -38.13 34.56 11.50
N PRO A 13 -37.34 35.26 12.34
CA PRO A 13 -35.91 34.98 12.57
C PRO A 13 -35.58 34.25 13.89
N LEU A 14 -34.29 33.86 14.02
CA LEU A 14 -33.58 33.26 15.17
C LEU A 14 -33.87 33.94 16.54
N PRO A 15 -33.55 33.22 17.63
CA PRO A 15 -32.68 33.86 18.63
C PRO A 15 -31.50 32.99 19.10
N SER A 16 -30.38 33.68 19.19
CA SER A 16 -29.16 33.38 19.94
C SER A 16 -29.43 33.05 21.41
N GLY A 17 -28.77 32.03 21.93
CA GLY A 17 -28.80 31.70 23.36
C GLY A 17 -27.82 30.60 23.73
N TRP A 18 -26.52 30.91 23.80
CA TRP A 18 -25.56 30.06 24.46
C TRP A 18 -25.78 30.16 25.97
N LYS A 19 -26.41 29.14 26.56
CA LYS A 19 -26.38 28.92 28.00
C LYS A 19 -25.60 27.64 28.29
N MET A 20 -24.45 27.86 28.91
CA MET A 20 -23.68 26.90 29.68
C MET A 20 -24.58 26.18 30.69
N ALA A 21 -24.55 24.86 30.67
CA ALA A 21 -24.88 24.04 31.82
C ALA A 21 -23.68 23.13 32.08
N CYS A 22 -22.92 23.44 33.13
CA CYS A 22 -21.94 22.53 33.73
C CYS A 22 -22.69 21.28 34.18
N THR A 23 -22.66 20.23 33.35
CA THR A 23 -23.11 18.91 33.79
C THR A 23 -21.92 18.29 34.50
N THR A 24 -22.03 18.21 35.83
CA THR A 24 -21.22 17.36 36.69
C THR A 24 -21.06 15.99 36.02
N PHE A 25 -19.90 15.72 35.44
CA PHE A 25 -19.55 14.36 35.04
C PHE A 25 -19.27 13.62 36.34
N SER A 26 -20.34 13.01 36.86
CA SER A 26 -20.25 11.93 37.83
C SER A 26 -19.34 10.87 37.22
N SER A 27 -18.30 10.52 37.97
CA SER A 27 -17.26 9.54 37.63
C SER A 27 -17.91 8.24 37.18
N SER A 28 -18.07 8.09 35.86
CA SER A 28 -18.50 6.85 35.24
C SER A 28 -17.24 6.15 34.77
N VAL A 29 -16.88 5.16 35.57
CA VAL A 29 -15.89 4.10 35.34
C VAL A 29 -15.54 3.96 33.86
N GLU A 30 -14.27 4.24 33.54
CA GLU A 30 -13.66 3.96 32.24
C GLU A 30 -13.71 2.44 31.98
N ASN A 31 -14.81 1.94 31.45
CA ASN A 31 -14.76 0.73 30.65
C ASN A 31 -14.47 1.17 29.22
N SER A 32 -13.18 1.31 28.91
CA SER A 32 -12.71 1.58 27.56
C SER A 32 -13.20 0.47 26.64
N ASP A 33 -13.98 0.80 25.61
CA ASP A 33 -14.41 -0.14 24.58
C ASP A 33 -13.20 -0.91 24.03
N PRO A 34 -13.18 -2.26 24.08
CA PRO A 34 -12.01 -3.05 23.67
C PRO A 34 -11.63 -2.79 22.20
N ILE A 35 -12.62 -2.51 21.35
CA ILE A 35 -12.43 -2.15 19.94
C ILE A 35 -11.67 -0.82 19.78
N LYS A 36 -11.90 0.15 20.68
CA LYS A 36 -11.23 1.44 20.65
C LYS A 36 -9.78 1.30 21.12
N ALA A 37 -9.53 0.49 22.15
CA ALA A 37 -8.19 0.19 22.64
C ALA A 37 -7.33 -0.52 21.59
N GLU A 38 -7.87 -1.53 20.89
CA GLU A 38 -7.16 -2.25 19.83
C GLU A 38 -6.79 -1.34 18.65
N LYS A 39 -7.72 -0.48 18.20
CA LYS A 39 -7.46 0.50 17.14
C LYS A 39 -6.35 1.48 17.51
N VAL A 40 -6.34 1.95 18.75
CA VAL A 40 -5.28 2.84 19.25
C VAL A 40 -3.95 2.12 19.30
N GLY A 41 -3.91 0.86 19.76
CA GLY A 41 -2.71 0.02 19.74
C GLY A 41 -2.15 -0.18 18.33
N LYS A 42 -3.01 -0.54 17.37
CA LYS A 42 -2.64 -0.69 15.96
C LYS A 42 -2.07 0.60 15.36
N MET A 43 -2.60 1.76 15.75
CA MET A 43 -2.05 3.05 15.33
C MET A 43 -0.66 3.29 15.91
N LYS A 44 -0.40 2.90 17.17
CA LYS A 44 0.94 2.98 17.78
C LYS A 44 1.94 2.09 17.04
N VAL A 45 1.57 0.85 16.72
CA VAL A 45 2.38 -0.04 15.89
C VAL A 45 2.70 0.61 14.54
N PHE A 46 1.68 1.15 13.86
CA PHE A 46 1.88 1.83 12.57
C PHE A 46 2.88 2.98 12.67
N GLN A 47 2.79 3.82 13.72
CA GLN A 47 3.75 4.91 13.90
C GLN A 47 5.18 4.40 14.12
N LYS A 48 5.35 3.36 14.94
CA LYS A 48 6.66 2.72 15.16
C LYS A 48 7.23 2.13 13.85
N LEU A 49 6.41 1.43 13.07
CA LEU A 49 6.81 0.89 11.76
C LEU A 49 7.13 2.00 10.74
N LYS A 50 6.39 3.11 10.79
CA LYS A 50 6.66 4.26 9.93
C LYS A 50 8.01 4.91 10.26
N SER A 51 8.39 4.96 11.53
CA SER A 51 9.68 5.48 12.01
C SER A 51 10.66 4.35 12.32
N LEU A 52 10.67 3.27 11.53
CA LEU A 52 11.61 2.16 11.71
C LEU A 52 13.04 2.72 11.62
N THR A 53 13.76 2.71 12.73
CA THR A 53 15.16 3.20 12.81
C THR A 53 16.06 2.14 13.43
N VAL A 54 15.72 1.67 14.64
CA VAL A 54 16.52 0.73 15.43
C VAL A 54 15.71 -0.46 15.94
N GLU A 55 14.43 -0.26 16.30
CA GLU A 55 13.58 -1.34 16.77
C GLU A 55 13.26 -2.33 15.64
N THR A 56 13.45 -3.63 15.91
CA THR A 56 13.06 -4.67 14.96
C THR A 56 11.54 -4.87 14.97
N ILE A 57 10.98 -5.22 13.81
CA ILE A 57 9.53 -5.48 13.66
C ILE A 57 9.06 -6.54 14.66
N ASP A 58 9.87 -7.57 14.92
CA ASP A 58 9.58 -8.61 15.91
C ASP A 58 9.39 -8.04 17.34
N LEU A 59 10.22 -7.09 17.76
CA LEU A 59 10.11 -6.47 19.08
C LEU A 59 8.85 -5.61 19.18
N ILE A 60 8.59 -4.78 18.15
CA ILE A 60 7.41 -3.91 18.09
C ILE A 60 6.13 -4.74 18.21
N LEU A 61 6.02 -5.83 17.43
CA LEU A 61 4.83 -6.67 17.44
C LEU A 61 4.67 -7.44 18.75
N LYS A 62 5.74 -8.02 19.30
CA LYS A 62 5.69 -8.73 20.58
C LYS A 62 5.33 -7.82 21.76
N GLU A 63 5.82 -6.59 21.77
CA GLU A 63 5.53 -5.63 22.83
C GLU A 63 4.05 -5.24 22.84
N GLU A 64 3.47 -5.01 21.66
CA GLU A 64 2.06 -4.61 21.52
C GLU A 64 1.10 -5.81 21.64
N GLU A 65 1.52 -7.02 21.25
CA GLU A 65 0.78 -8.26 21.48
C GLU A 65 0.57 -8.53 22.98
N LYS A 66 1.61 -8.28 23.81
CA LYS A 66 1.48 -8.35 25.28
C LYS A 66 0.45 -7.37 25.85
N LYS A 67 0.17 -6.28 25.13
CA LYS A 67 -0.86 -5.27 25.48
C LYS A 67 -2.24 -5.64 24.90
N GLY A 68 -2.38 -6.82 24.29
CA GLY A 68 -3.61 -7.32 23.68
C GLY A 68 -3.85 -6.83 22.24
N VAL A 69 -2.83 -6.28 21.57
CA VAL A 69 -2.96 -5.75 20.20
C VAL A 69 -2.48 -6.79 19.19
N TYR A 70 -3.40 -7.37 18.43
CA TYR A 70 -3.08 -8.35 17.40
C TYR A 70 -3.00 -7.71 16.02
N VAL A 71 -1.83 -7.80 15.39
CA VAL A 71 -1.58 -7.26 14.05
C VAL A 71 -1.70 -8.37 13.02
N THR A 72 -2.56 -8.17 12.02
CA THR A 72 -2.76 -9.14 10.94
C THR A 72 -1.83 -8.88 9.75
N GLN A 73 -1.64 -9.87 8.87
CA GLN A 73 -0.94 -9.67 7.60
C GLN A 73 -1.58 -8.56 6.77
N THR A 74 -2.92 -8.49 6.75
CA THR A 74 -3.65 -7.44 6.03
C THR A 74 -3.33 -6.04 6.57
N ASP A 75 -3.17 -5.90 7.89
CA ASP A 75 -2.76 -4.64 8.51
C ASP A 75 -1.34 -4.25 8.09
N LEU A 76 -0.39 -5.20 8.14
CA LEU A 76 0.99 -4.97 7.70
C LEU A 76 1.07 -4.55 6.23
N VAL A 77 0.37 -5.26 5.34
CA VAL A 77 0.32 -4.94 3.91
C VAL A 77 -0.29 -3.55 3.68
N ARG A 78 -1.39 -3.23 4.38
CA ARG A 78 -2.02 -1.91 4.28
C ARG A 78 -1.06 -0.81 4.73
N TRP A 79 -0.31 -1.05 5.79
CA TRP A 79 0.66 -0.10 6.33
C TRP A 79 1.89 0.06 5.44
N ALA A 80 2.46 -1.02 4.92
CA ALA A 80 3.57 -0.99 3.97
C ALA A 80 3.20 -0.15 2.74
N LYS A 81 2.05 -0.43 2.10
CA LYS A 81 1.52 0.37 0.98
C LYS A 81 1.35 1.85 1.34
N ARG A 82 0.94 2.15 2.57
CA ARG A 82 0.74 3.53 3.03
C ARG A 82 2.07 4.26 3.28
N ILE A 83 3.05 3.57 3.86
CA ILE A 83 4.39 4.10 4.15
C ILE A 83 5.12 4.42 2.85
N ASP A 84 5.05 3.50 1.88
CA ASP A 84 5.58 3.70 0.54
C ASP A 84 4.95 4.92 -0.15
N LYS A 85 3.64 4.84 -0.46
CA LYS A 85 2.96 5.85 -1.29
C LYS A 85 2.78 7.22 -0.64
N ARG A 86 2.55 7.29 0.67
CA ARG A 86 2.20 8.55 1.35
C ARG A 86 3.34 9.14 2.17
N ASN A 87 4.27 8.30 2.61
CA ASN A 87 5.37 8.75 3.45
C ASN A 87 6.70 8.77 2.70
N ASN A 88 6.74 8.28 1.45
CA ASN A 88 7.92 8.24 0.61
C ASN A 88 9.11 7.62 1.35
N ARG A 89 8.83 6.50 2.04
CA ARG A 89 9.81 5.67 2.75
C ARG A 89 9.76 4.23 2.24
N PRO A 90 10.10 4.00 0.97
CA PRO A 90 10.06 2.68 0.35
C PRO A 90 10.94 1.67 1.11
N GLU A 91 12.01 2.10 1.79
CA GLU A 91 12.90 1.23 2.57
C GLU A 91 12.17 0.58 3.76
N ASN A 92 11.34 1.34 4.47
CA ASN A 92 10.56 0.84 5.59
C ASN A 92 9.46 -0.10 5.10
N SER A 93 8.86 0.20 3.95
CA SER A 93 7.90 -0.70 3.30
C SER A 93 8.57 -2.03 2.92
N LEU A 94 9.74 -1.97 2.30
CA LEU A 94 10.53 -3.13 1.91
C LEU A 94 10.88 -4.01 3.12
N GLU A 95 11.30 -3.40 4.23
CA GLU A 95 11.68 -4.15 5.43
C GLU A 95 10.48 -4.88 6.05
N ILE A 96 9.27 -4.29 6.01
CA ILE A 96 8.03 -4.98 6.41
C ILE A 96 7.79 -6.22 5.54
N PHE A 97 7.90 -6.10 4.22
CA PHE A 97 7.72 -7.25 3.33
C PHE A 97 8.79 -8.33 3.52
N ARG A 98 10.07 -7.95 3.70
CA ARG A 98 11.15 -8.90 4.01
C ARG A 98 10.90 -9.64 5.31
N TRP A 99 10.39 -8.95 6.32
CA TRP A 99 10.01 -9.60 7.58
C TRP A 99 8.86 -10.57 7.38
N MET A 100 7.82 -10.20 6.61
CA MET A 100 6.71 -11.11 6.29
C MET A 100 7.17 -12.37 5.52
N ASP A 101 8.07 -12.21 4.55
CA ASP A 101 8.69 -13.32 3.80
C ASP A 101 9.52 -14.23 4.73
N LYS A 102 10.29 -13.63 5.65
CA LYS A 102 11.04 -14.38 6.69
C LYS A 102 10.12 -15.19 7.59
N LYS A 103 8.91 -14.68 7.88
CA LYS A 103 7.85 -15.39 8.61
C LYS A 103 7.07 -16.38 7.76
N LYS A 104 7.45 -16.59 6.49
CA LYS A 104 6.80 -17.50 5.55
C LYS A 104 5.32 -17.19 5.34
N MET A 105 4.95 -15.91 5.43
CA MET A 105 3.60 -15.48 5.08
C MET A 105 3.41 -15.59 3.56
N VAL A 106 2.32 -16.23 3.14
CA VAL A 106 2.01 -16.38 1.71
C VAL A 106 1.54 -15.04 1.15
N PHE A 107 2.18 -14.56 0.09
CA PHE A 107 1.75 -13.35 -0.60
C PHE A 107 0.68 -13.66 -1.63
N SER A 108 -0.37 -12.83 -1.65
CA SER A 108 -1.23 -12.77 -2.83
C SER A 108 -0.44 -12.23 -4.02
N PRO A 109 -0.86 -12.47 -5.26
CA PRO A 109 -0.18 -11.92 -6.44
C PRO A 109 0.08 -10.41 -6.39
N SER A 110 -0.92 -9.64 -5.95
CA SER A 110 -0.79 -8.17 -5.81
C SER A 110 0.19 -7.74 -4.71
N GLN A 111 0.44 -8.60 -3.72
CA GLN A 111 1.42 -8.36 -2.67
C GLN A 111 2.83 -8.72 -3.15
N LEU A 112 2.94 -9.83 -3.89
CA LEU A 112 4.19 -10.23 -4.52
C LEU A 112 4.65 -9.17 -5.53
N GLU A 113 3.75 -8.66 -6.37
CA GLU A 113 4.02 -7.57 -7.31
C GLU A 113 4.64 -6.36 -6.61
N LEU A 114 3.99 -5.87 -5.54
CA LEU A 114 4.49 -4.73 -4.78
C LEU A 114 5.86 -4.99 -4.14
N PHE A 115 6.07 -6.20 -3.62
CA PHE A 115 7.34 -6.53 -2.99
C PHE A 115 8.48 -6.58 -4.01
N VAL A 116 8.23 -7.19 -5.16
CA VAL A 116 9.17 -7.29 -6.27
C VAL A 116 9.48 -5.90 -6.85
N ASP A 117 8.47 -5.03 -6.98
CA ASP A 117 8.65 -3.63 -7.41
C ASP A 117 9.56 -2.87 -6.44
N LEU A 118 9.31 -2.96 -5.13
CA LEU A 118 10.15 -2.35 -4.08
C LEU A 118 11.59 -2.89 -4.07
N LEU A 119 11.77 -4.20 -4.30
CA LEU A 119 13.10 -4.79 -4.46
C LEU A 119 13.80 -4.22 -5.69
N GLY A 120 13.09 -4.12 -6.81
CA GLY A 120 13.62 -3.58 -8.05
C GLY A 120 14.06 -2.13 -7.91
N GLU A 121 13.23 -1.32 -7.25
CA GLU A 121 13.49 0.11 -7.00
C GLU A 121 14.70 0.32 -6.06
N LEU A 122 14.79 -0.43 -4.96
CA LEU A 122 15.77 -0.17 -3.91
C LEU A 122 17.04 -1.00 -3.97
N LYS A 123 16.97 -2.18 -4.59
CA LYS A 123 18.08 -3.14 -4.67
C LYS A 123 18.49 -3.46 -6.11
N GLY A 124 17.71 -2.99 -7.10
CA GLY A 124 17.96 -3.20 -8.51
C GLY A 124 17.21 -4.38 -9.09
N ALA A 125 17.07 -4.38 -10.43
CA ALA A 125 16.32 -5.38 -11.18
C ALA A 125 16.80 -6.82 -10.93
N GLU A 126 18.12 -7.02 -10.81
CA GLU A 126 18.69 -8.36 -10.59
C GLU A 126 18.32 -8.94 -9.22
N ALA A 127 18.24 -8.10 -8.17
CA ALA A 127 17.80 -8.55 -6.86
C ALA A 127 16.32 -8.95 -6.86
N ALA A 128 15.51 -8.22 -7.61
CA ALA A 128 14.09 -8.51 -7.77
C ALA A 128 13.86 -9.81 -8.56
N LEU A 129 14.60 -10.01 -9.66
CA LEU A 129 14.53 -11.24 -10.45
C LEU A 129 14.98 -12.45 -9.63
N ALA A 130 16.14 -12.37 -8.97
CA ALA A 130 16.63 -13.46 -8.13
C ALA A 130 15.65 -13.84 -7.00
N TYR A 131 14.90 -12.87 -6.47
CA TYR A 131 13.82 -13.18 -5.53
C TYR A 131 12.65 -13.87 -6.21
N PHE A 132 12.20 -13.38 -7.37
CA PHE A 132 11.08 -13.95 -8.12
C PHE A 132 11.35 -15.39 -8.54
N ASP A 133 12.51 -15.67 -9.12
CA ASP A 133 12.92 -17.02 -9.53
C ASP A 133 12.99 -17.97 -8.32
N LYS A 134 13.33 -17.46 -7.12
CA LYS A 134 13.34 -18.28 -5.91
C LYS A 134 11.92 -18.66 -5.45
N VAL A 135 10.95 -17.74 -5.56
CA VAL A 135 9.56 -18.02 -5.12
C VAL A 135 8.74 -18.73 -6.17
N GLU A 136 9.05 -18.52 -7.45
CA GLU A 136 8.35 -19.08 -8.62
C GLU A 136 9.36 -19.56 -9.68
N PRO A 137 10.20 -20.58 -9.38
CA PRO A 137 11.28 -21.02 -10.27
C PRO A 137 10.83 -21.61 -11.60
N ASN A 138 9.56 -22.01 -11.68
CA ASN A 138 8.96 -22.64 -12.86
C ASN A 138 7.87 -21.76 -13.49
N PHE A 139 7.98 -20.43 -13.34
CA PHE A 139 7.05 -19.50 -13.95
C PHE A 139 7.07 -19.64 -15.48
N ASP A 140 5.91 -19.95 -16.07
CA ASP A 140 5.72 -19.96 -17.51
C ASP A 140 5.23 -18.59 -17.97
N GLU A 141 6.09 -17.87 -18.70
CA GLU A 141 5.76 -16.57 -19.28
C GLU A 141 4.60 -16.64 -20.28
N MET A 142 4.44 -17.79 -20.95
CA MET A 142 3.40 -18.00 -21.96
C MET A 142 2.03 -18.28 -21.33
N ASP A 143 1.97 -18.55 -20.02
CA ASP A 143 0.72 -18.68 -19.29
C ASP A 143 0.15 -17.30 -18.95
N ALA A 144 -0.77 -16.84 -19.81
CA ALA A 144 -1.46 -15.57 -19.63
C ALA A 144 -2.28 -15.49 -18.32
N GLU A 145 -2.69 -16.64 -17.77
CA GLU A 145 -3.47 -16.76 -16.54
C GLU A 145 -2.59 -16.97 -15.30
N ALA A 146 -1.27 -16.99 -15.46
CA ALA A 146 -0.34 -17.14 -14.36
C ALA A 146 -0.57 -16.05 -13.32
N LYS A 147 -0.93 -16.46 -12.11
CA LYS A 147 -1.32 -15.54 -11.03
C LYS A 147 -0.27 -14.47 -10.78
N ASN A 148 1.01 -14.82 -10.86
CA ASN A 148 2.13 -13.92 -10.58
C ASN A 148 2.62 -13.11 -11.78
N ARG A 149 1.95 -13.20 -12.94
CA ARG A 149 2.24 -12.40 -14.13
C ARG A 149 2.34 -10.88 -13.86
N PRO A 150 1.54 -10.26 -12.97
CA PRO A 150 1.72 -8.84 -12.63
C PRO A 150 3.10 -8.52 -12.06
N ALA A 151 3.64 -9.38 -11.19
CA ALA A 151 4.98 -9.19 -10.62
C ALA A 151 6.08 -9.34 -11.69
N TYR A 152 5.92 -10.29 -12.60
CA TYR A 152 6.83 -10.47 -13.74
C TYR A 152 6.84 -9.25 -14.68
N LEU A 153 5.67 -8.70 -15.02
CA LEU A 153 5.59 -7.47 -15.83
C LEU A 153 6.30 -6.28 -15.15
N LYS A 154 6.27 -6.20 -13.82
CA LYS A 154 7.03 -5.19 -13.07
C LYS A 154 8.53 -5.38 -13.21
N LEU A 155 9.04 -6.60 -13.10
CA LEU A 155 10.46 -6.90 -13.34
C LEU A 155 10.92 -6.43 -14.72
N LEU A 156 10.16 -6.77 -15.76
CA LEU A 156 10.46 -6.34 -17.12
C LEU A 156 10.51 -4.81 -17.22
N SER A 157 9.53 -4.12 -16.64
CA SER A 157 9.50 -2.65 -16.64
C SER A 157 10.71 -2.02 -15.93
N THR A 158 11.14 -2.60 -14.81
CA THR A 158 12.28 -2.12 -14.02
C THR A 158 13.60 -2.36 -14.77
N ARG A 159 13.77 -3.53 -15.38
CA ARG A 159 14.95 -3.87 -16.20
C ARG A 159 15.07 -2.98 -17.44
N LEU A 160 13.95 -2.69 -18.10
CA LEU A 160 13.92 -1.76 -19.25
C LEU A 160 14.31 -0.34 -18.82
N ARG A 161 13.84 0.13 -17.66
CA ARG A 161 14.18 1.46 -17.12
C ARG A 161 15.67 1.57 -16.75
N SER A 162 16.27 0.49 -16.26
CA SER A 162 17.68 0.50 -15.83
C SER A 162 18.68 0.42 -16.99
N GLY A 163 18.24 0.39 -18.24
CA GLY A 163 19.12 0.35 -19.42
C GLY A 163 19.88 -0.97 -19.59
N ASN A 164 19.55 -2.00 -18.80
CA ASN A 164 20.14 -3.32 -18.92
C ASN A 164 19.59 -3.98 -20.19
N THR A 165 20.41 -4.00 -21.22
CA THR A 165 20.04 -4.48 -22.55
C THR A 165 20.58 -5.91 -22.71
N PHE A 166 19.70 -6.91 -22.76
CA PHE A 166 20.02 -8.21 -23.38
C PHE A 166 19.06 -8.43 -24.56
N PRO A 167 19.52 -9.08 -25.64
CA PRO A 167 18.74 -9.26 -26.84
C PRO A 167 17.78 -10.42 -26.60
N PHE A 168 16.53 -10.13 -26.26
CA PHE A 168 15.48 -11.12 -26.39
C PHE A 168 14.26 -10.52 -27.05
N ILE A 169 13.68 -11.36 -27.91
CA ILE A 169 12.50 -11.13 -28.74
C ILE A 169 11.33 -10.96 -27.79
N ILE A 170 11.18 -9.76 -27.22
CA ILE A 170 9.87 -9.34 -26.75
C ILE A 170 9.03 -9.25 -28.03
N ASN A 171 8.05 -10.14 -28.16
CA ASN A 171 7.10 -10.10 -29.26
C ASN A 171 6.61 -8.64 -29.40
N CYS A 172 6.61 -8.06 -30.61
CA CYS A 172 6.40 -6.62 -30.80
C CYS A 172 5.18 -6.08 -30.03
N VAL A 173 4.17 -6.93 -29.83
CA VAL A 173 2.94 -6.69 -29.06
C VAL A 173 3.21 -6.36 -27.59
N GLU A 174 4.10 -7.08 -26.89
CA GLU A 174 4.38 -6.81 -25.47
C GLU A 174 5.25 -5.56 -25.29
N ARG A 175 6.18 -5.31 -26.22
CA ARG A 175 6.93 -4.05 -26.28
C ARG A 175 6.00 -2.86 -26.47
N LEU A 176 5.05 -2.96 -27.39
CA LEU A 176 4.02 -1.95 -27.61
C LEU A 176 3.11 -1.79 -26.38
N THR A 177 2.71 -2.89 -25.74
CA THR A 177 1.83 -2.85 -24.56
C THR A 177 2.51 -2.17 -23.38
N VAL A 178 3.77 -2.52 -23.10
CA VAL A 178 4.56 -1.90 -22.03
C VAL A 178 4.90 -0.44 -22.36
N ALA A 179 5.22 -0.14 -23.62
CA ALA A 179 5.51 1.22 -24.07
C ALA A 179 4.28 2.14 -24.06
N LEU A 180 3.11 1.65 -24.49
CA LEU A 180 1.83 2.34 -24.42
C LEU A 180 1.43 2.62 -22.96
N PHE A 181 1.67 1.66 -22.05
CA PHE A 181 1.41 1.85 -20.62
C PHE A 181 2.32 2.89 -19.97
N LEU A 182 3.54 3.07 -20.49
CA LEU A 182 4.56 3.93 -19.90
C LEU A 182 4.76 5.27 -20.63
N GLY A 183 4.06 5.49 -21.75
CA GLY A 183 4.22 6.71 -22.57
C GLY A 183 5.62 6.86 -23.19
N ILE A 184 6.33 5.75 -23.39
CA ILE A 184 7.70 5.74 -23.92
C ILE A 184 7.64 5.56 -25.44
N GLN A 185 8.31 6.44 -26.21
CA GLN A 185 8.50 6.26 -27.65
C GLN A 185 9.44 5.08 -27.90
N VAL A 186 8.92 4.01 -28.53
CA VAL A 186 9.73 2.86 -28.95
C VAL A 186 10.05 3.00 -30.42
N THR A 187 11.31 3.25 -30.74
CA THR A 187 11.82 3.21 -32.11
C THR A 187 12.03 1.75 -32.49
N ILE A 188 11.20 1.23 -33.41
CA ILE A 188 11.38 -0.11 -33.98
C ILE A 188 12.19 0.06 -35.27
N SER A 189 13.45 -0.35 -35.26
CA SER A 189 14.22 -0.51 -36.49
C SER A 189 13.89 -1.88 -37.09
N LEU A 190 13.20 -1.89 -38.21
CA LEU A 190 13.03 -3.08 -39.04
C LEU A 190 14.28 -3.23 -39.91
N THR A 191 15.03 -4.31 -39.72
CA THR A 191 16.09 -4.78 -40.63
C THR A 191 15.52 -5.80 -41.60
#